data_AF-A0A6M0JXH5-F1
#
_entry.id   AF-A0A6M0JXH5-F1
#
_cell.length_a   1.000
_cell.length_b   1.000
_cell.length_c   1.000
_cell.angle_alpha   90.00
_cell.angle_beta   90.00
_cell.angle_gamma   90.00
#
_symmetry.space_group_name_H-M   'P 1'
#
loop_
_entity.id
_entity.type
_entity.pdbx_description
1 polymer ?
#
loop_
_entity_poly.entity_id
_entity_poly.type
_entity_poly.pdbx_seq_one_letter_code
_entity_poly.pdbx_strand_id
1 'polypeptide(L)'
;MTLSYPRLRLDPTLRSEAARVRHLLRDARLLLPLLSVAAFLSLALVLLIAASVPGEVTLARLSLFSLLAGAVACYVAWFRLRAMLLAPLARLEQSLTRVCQGEPGASDTLEDVGVLGHIAEDIRSLNEELTDLYEDMDNRVARQTRRLAQKTASLKILYDVAAGIHQTESVEELLLRFLRVLKEMINGRAATVRLVMPDGTRRLVGSIGLDDGLVREQEMTPVDLCICGSVLAPGDILCDNDARYCSRIYGRRMFASSEMEVVTVPLEHRDELLGVYTIFVDRPGLKAREDIMDLLFTVGHHLGVAIAKQRSDAEAHRASILEERNALAHELHDSLAQTLASLRFQCRMLGDSLADSPIPDEARNDLSRIRNALDEAHTELRELLSSFRAPLDRRGLVPALEKLTKRLGQETGAHVLFQNDCRPFELSATEELQLLRIAQESLANVRKHAQAHTVRVLLTREVGGQHVLLIEDDGVGFSAPPDGAQPGERIGLSILEERARRIGAELRIESEPGEGTRVEVVFEVNRRPSRPSLEAA
;
A
#
# COMPACT_ATOMS: atom_id res chain seq x y z
N MET A 1 -38.05 1.82 -13.39
CA MET A 1 -39.42 2.26 -13.07
C MET A 1 -39.89 3.16 -14.21
N THR A 2 -40.85 2.68 -15.00
CA THR A 2 -41.46 3.43 -16.10
C THR A 2 -42.34 4.54 -15.52
N LEU A 3 -41.84 5.77 -15.53
CA LEU A 3 -42.60 6.96 -15.16
C LEU A 3 -43.77 7.13 -16.14
N SER A 4 -44.99 7.01 -15.62
CA SER A 4 -46.23 7.19 -16.35
C SER A 4 -46.53 8.68 -16.41
N TYR A 5 -46.21 9.32 -17.54
CA TYR A 5 -46.51 10.74 -17.77
C TYR A 5 -48.02 11.03 -17.63
N PRO A 6 -48.45 11.98 -16.78
CA PRO A 6 -49.78 12.54 -16.89
C PRO A 6 -49.81 13.42 -18.14
N ARG A 7 -50.50 12.97 -19.19
CA ARG A 7 -50.80 13.81 -20.35
C ARG A 7 -51.51 15.08 -19.85
N LEU A 8 -50.97 16.26 -20.18
CA LEU A 8 -51.71 17.52 -20.13
C LEU A 8 -53.13 17.27 -20.65
N ARG A 9 -54.13 17.25 -19.75
CA ARG A 9 -55.53 17.24 -20.14
C ARG A 9 -55.93 18.68 -20.47
N LEU A 10 -55.39 19.19 -21.57
CA LEU A 10 -56.07 20.26 -22.29
C LEU A 10 -57.41 19.68 -22.74
N ASP A 11 -58.51 20.23 -22.22
CA ASP A 11 -59.86 19.81 -22.59
C ASP A 11 -59.99 19.80 -24.13
N PRO A 12 -60.09 18.63 -24.77
CA PRO A 12 -59.97 18.49 -26.23
C PRO A 12 -61.16 19.12 -26.98
N THR A 13 -62.14 19.66 -26.26
CA THR A 13 -63.34 20.30 -26.77
C THR A 13 -63.14 21.77 -27.18
N LEU A 14 -62.04 22.43 -26.77
CA LEU A 14 -61.77 23.85 -27.02
C LEU A 14 -60.71 24.09 -28.13
N ARG A 15 -60.87 23.45 -29.30
CA ARG A 15 -59.88 23.53 -30.39
C ARG A 15 -59.79 24.90 -31.09
N SER A 16 -60.77 25.79 -30.96
CA SER A 16 -60.70 27.13 -31.55
C SER A 16 -60.54 28.20 -30.46
N GLU A 17 -59.68 29.18 -30.73
CA GLU A 17 -59.47 30.37 -29.88
C GLU A 17 -60.80 31.08 -29.57
N ALA A 18 -61.71 31.13 -30.55
CA ALA A 18 -63.05 31.68 -30.41
C ALA A 18 -63.97 30.90 -29.43
N ALA A 19 -63.71 29.61 -29.19
CA ALA A 19 -64.46 28.83 -28.19
C ALA A 19 -63.94 29.12 -26.77
N ARG A 20 -62.63 29.30 -26.61
CA ARG A 20 -62.00 29.70 -25.33
C ARG A 20 -62.41 31.09 -24.90
N VAL A 21 -62.39 32.06 -25.83
CA VAL A 21 -62.85 33.43 -25.55
C VAL A 21 -64.33 33.44 -25.14
N ARG A 22 -65.19 32.64 -25.80
CA ARG A 22 -66.60 32.51 -25.41
C ARG A 22 -66.79 31.88 -24.03
N HIS A 23 -65.97 30.89 -23.66
CA HIS A 23 -66.01 30.28 -22.34
C HIS A 23 -65.61 31.30 -21.25
N LEU A 24 -64.50 32.02 -21.45
CA LEU A 24 -64.03 33.06 -20.53
C LEU A 24 -65.05 34.20 -20.36
N LEU A 25 -65.68 34.65 -21.45
CA LEU A 25 -66.74 35.66 -21.39
C LEU A 25 -68.00 35.16 -20.67
N ARG A 26 -68.27 33.85 -20.71
CA ARG A 26 -69.39 33.22 -20.03
C ARG A 26 -69.13 33.09 -18.53
N ASP A 27 -67.94 32.65 -18.15
CA ASP A 27 -67.53 32.48 -16.74
C ASP A 27 -67.41 33.83 -16.03
N ALA A 28 -66.88 34.84 -16.72
CA ALA A 28 -66.87 36.22 -16.24
C ALA A 28 -68.27 36.89 -16.28
N ARG A 29 -69.32 36.17 -16.71
CA ARG A 29 -70.70 36.64 -16.82
C ARG A 29 -70.81 37.99 -17.56
N LEU A 30 -70.02 38.17 -18.62
CA LEU A 30 -69.90 39.40 -19.42
C LEU A 30 -70.82 39.42 -20.64
N LEU A 31 -71.31 38.26 -21.08
CA LEU A 31 -72.18 38.14 -22.26
C LEU A 31 -73.50 38.92 -22.10
N LEU A 32 -74.15 38.82 -20.93
CA LEU A 32 -75.42 39.51 -20.65
C LEU A 32 -75.29 41.05 -20.71
N PRO A 33 -74.33 41.69 -20.00
CA PRO A 33 -74.20 43.13 -20.04
C PRO A 33 -73.78 43.63 -21.42
N LEU A 34 -72.89 42.95 -22.13
CA LEU A 34 -72.50 43.32 -23.51
C LEU A 34 -73.68 43.26 -24.49
N LEU A 35 -74.50 42.21 -24.42
CA LEU A 35 -75.71 42.11 -25.25
C LEU A 35 -76.75 43.18 -24.88
N SER A 36 -76.88 43.51 -23.59
CA SER A 36 -77.79 44.57 -23.15
C SER A 36 -77.36 45.96 -23.62
N VAL A 37 -76.05 46.25 -23.66
CA VAL A 37 -75.52 47.50 -24.26
C VAL A 37 -75.93 47.60 -25.73
N ALA A 38 -75.70 46.54 -26.51
CA ALA A 38 -76.08 46.53 -27.93
C ALA A 38 -77.59 46.67 -28.14
N ALA A 39 -78.41 46.03 -27.30
CA ALA A 39 -79.87 46.13 -27.33
C ALA A 39 -80.37 47.54 -26.98
N PHE A 40 -79.84 48.17 -25.93
CA PHE A 40 -80.24 49.51 -25.53
C PHE A 40 -79.75 50.60 -26.49
N LEU A 41 -78.57 50.43 -27.10
CA LEU A 41 -78.07 51.34 -28.13
C LEU A 41 -78.88 51.24 -29.42
N SER A 42 -79.21 50.03 -29.87
CA SER A 42 -80.07 49.84 -31.05
C SER A 42 -81.49 50.34 -30.81
N LEU A 43 -82.07 50.08 -29.64
CA LEU A 43 -83.39 50.60 -29.26
C LEU A 43 -83.38 52.14 -29.16
N ALA A 44 -82.33 52.72 -28.57
CA ALA A 44 -82.16 54.17 -28.52
C ALA A 44 -82.09 54.78 -29.91
N LEU A 45 -81.33 54.18 -30.83
CA LEU A 45 -81.18 54.64 -32.21
C LEU A 45 -82.53 54.60 -32.95
N VAL A 46 -83.28 53.50 -32.85
CA VAL A 46 -84.60 53.36 -33.47
C VAL A 46 -85.58 54.40 -32.92
N LEU A 47 -85.61 54.59 -31.60
CA LEU A 47 -86.46 55.59 -30.96
C LEU A 47 -86.07 57.03 -31.34
N LEU A 48 -84.77 57.30 -31.51
CA LEU A 48 -84.27 58.60 -31.94
C LEU A 48 -84.67 58.91 -33.38
N ILE A 49 -84.59 57.92 -34.28
CA ILE A 49 -85.05 58.04 -35.67
C ILE A 49 -86.56 58.26 -35.70
N ALA A 50 -87.34 57.51 -34.92
CA ALA A 50 -88.79 57.67 -34.85
C ALA A 50 -89.21 59.04 -34.28
N ALA A 51 -88.46 59.57 -33.31
CA ALA A 51 -88.70 60.89 -32.71
C ALA A 51 -88.34 62.08 -33.62
N SER A 52 -87.74 61.85 -34.80
CA SER A 52 -87.44 62.91 -35.77
C SER A 52 -88.66 63.45 -36.51
N VAL A 53 -89.83 62.80 -36.34
CA VAL A 53 -91.13 63.29 -36.81
C VAL A 53 -91.68 64.36 -35.85
N PRO A 54 -92.06 65.57 -36.32
CA PRO A 54 -92.45 66.67 -35.44
C PRO A 54 -93.77 66.39 -34.71
N GLY A 55 -93.73 66.34 -33.37
CA GLY A 55 -94.92 66.25 -32.50
C GLY A 55 -94.83 65.31 -31.29
N GLU A 56 -93.84 64.40 -31.23
CA GLU A 56 -93.80 63.33 -30.22
C GLU A 56 -92.66 63.47 -29.18
N VAL A 57 -92.88 64.29 -28.15
CA VAL A 57 -91.92 64.50 -27.03
C VAL A 57 -91.71 63.24 -26.18
N THR A 58 -92.68 62.31 -26.18
CA THR A 58 -92.64 61.05 -25.44
C THR A 58 -91.57 60.09 -25.97
N LEU A 59 -91.43 59.97 -27.29
CA LEU A 59 -90.41 59.12 -27.92
C LEU A 59 -88.98 59.62 -27.63
N ALA A 60 -88.78 60.95 -27.60
CA ALA A 60 -87.50 61.55 -27.25
C ALA A 60 -87.09 61.29 -25.78
N ARG A 61 -88.06 61.19 -24.86
CA ARG A 61 -87.78 60.81 -23.46
C ARG A 61 -87.45 59.32 -23.31
N LEU A 62 -88.11 58.47 -24.09
CA LEU A 62 -87.82 57.03 -24.12
C LEU A 62 -86.44 56.72 -24.72
N SER A 63 -86.01 57.45 -25.76
CA SER A 63 -84.66 57.30 -26.32
C SER A 63 -83.58 57.70 -25.30
N LEU A 64 -83.80 58.77 -24.53
CA LEU A 64 -82.91 59.18 -23.44
C LEU A 64 -82.83 58.12 -22.33
N PHE A 65 -83.96 57.52 -21.94
CA PHE A 65 -83.99 56.43 -20.97
C PHE A 65 -83.22 55.20 -21.45
N SER A 66 -83.38 54.83 -22.74
CA SER A 66 -82.63 53.73 -23.35
C SER A 66 -81.12 54.01 -23.40
N LEU A 67 -80.69 55.24 -23.69
CA LEU A 67 -79.28 55.63 -23.62
C LEU A 67 -78.72 55.53 -22.19
N LEU A 68 -79.49 55.96 -21.19
CA LEU A 68 -79.08 55.90 -19.78
C LEU A 68 -78.97 54.44 -19.30
N ALA A 69 -79.92 53.58 -19.68
CA ALA A 69 -79.86 52.14 -19.42
C ALA A 69 -78.64 51.48 -20.11
N GLY A 70 -78.34 51.88 -21.36
CA GLY A 70 -77.14 51.46 -22.07
C GLY A 70 -75.84 51.89 -21.38
N ALA A 71 -75.78 53.10 -20.84
CA ALA A 71 -74.63 53.60 -20.09
C ALA A 71 -74.40 52.80 -18.79
N VAL A 72 -75.48 52.45 -18.07
CA VAL A 72 -75.40 51.59 -16.88
C VAL A 72 -74.91 50.18 -17.24
N ALA A 73 -75.43 49.61 -18.34
CA ALA A 73 -74.97 48.31 -18.83
C ALA A 73 -73.48 48.31 -19.21
N CYS A 74 -73.00 49.38 -19.85
CA CYS A 74 -71.57 49.59 -20.15
C CYS A 74 -70.73 49.66 -18.88
N TYR A 75 -71.20 50.40 -17.87
CA TYR A 75 -70.51 50.50 -16.58
C TYR A 75 -70.40 49.13 -15.89
N VAL A 76 -71.49 48.35 -15.87
CA VAL A 76 -71.49 46.99 -15.30
C VAL A 76 -70.56 46.05 -16.08
N ALA A 77 -70.56 46.13 -17.43
CA ALA A 77 -69.64 45.36 -18.26
C ALA A 77 -68.17 45.70 -17.94
N TRP A 78 -67.83 46.99 -17.88
CA TRP A 78 -66.50 47.47 -17.54
C TRP A 78 -66.07 47.03 -16.14
N PHE A 79 -66.95 47.19 -15.14
CA PHE A 79 -66.66 46.79 -13.77
C PHE A 79 -66.38 45.29 -13.66
N ARG A 80 -67.18 44.44 -14.33
CA ARG A 80 -66.96 42.99 -14.36
C ARG A 80 -65.70 42.60 -15.12
N LEU A 81 -65.43 43.23 -16.27
CA LEU A 81 -64.21 43.00 -17.05
C LEU A 81 -62.97 43.31 -16.21
N ARG A 82 -62.99 44.43 -15.48
CA ARG A 82 -61.92 44.83 -14.59
C ARG A 82 -61.75 43.87 -13.41
N ALA A 83 -62.84 43.51 -12.74
CA ALA A 83 -62.80 42.70 -11.52
C ALA A 83 -62.50 41.21 -11.78
N MET A 84 -63.03 40.63 -12.86
CA MET A 84 -62.96 39.19 -13.11
C MET A 84 -61.86 38.77 -14.10
N LEU A 85 -61.31 39.69 -14.90
CA LEU A 85 -60.27 39.36 -15.89
C LEU A 85 -59.01 40.21 -15.75
N LEU A 86 -59.11 41.54 -15.77
CA LEU A 86 -57.92 42.40 -15.78
C LEU A 86 -57.16 42.38 -14.43
N ALA A 87 -57.85 42.51 -13.31
CA ALA A 87 -57.21 42.51 -11.99
C ALA A 87 -56.62 41.13 -11.60
N PRO A 88 -57.26 39.98 -11.89
CA PRO A 88 -56.64 38.68 -11.71
C PRO A 88 -55.43 38.45 -12.62
N LEU A 89 -55.47 38.90 -13.88
CA LEU A 89 -54.35 38.75 -14.81
C LEU A 89 -53.10 39.50 -14.35
N ALA A 90 -53.26 40.74 -13.87
CA ALA A 90 -52.15 41.53 -13.33
C ALA A 90 -51.54 40.89 -12.07
N ARG A 91 -52.37 40.29 -11.20
CA ARG A 91 -51.90 39.54 -10.02
C ARG A 91 -51.14 38.27 -10.42
N LEU A 92 -51.58 37.57 -11.47
CA LEU A 92 -50.89 36.40 -12.00
C LEU A 92 -49.51 36.76 -12.56
N GLU A 93 -49.41 37.84 -13.33
CA GLU A 93 -48.12 38.33 -13.87
C GLU A 93 -47.13 38.69 -12.77
N GLN A 94 -47.58 39.37 -11.72
CA GLN A 94 -46.74 39.72 -10.58
C GLN A 94 -46.28 38.47 -9.81
N SER A 95 -47.16 37.49 -9.63
CA SER A 95 -46.84 36.23 -8.92
C SER A 95 -45.87 35.38 -9.73
N LEU A 96 -46.05 35.29 -11.05
CA LEU A 96 -45.11 34.64 -11.96
C LEU A 96 -43.72 35.26 -11.91
N THR A 97 -43.64 36.60 -11.84
CA THR A 97 -42.35 37.29 -11.73
C THR A 97 -41.61 36.88 -10.45
N ARG A 98 -42.31 36.75 -9.32
CA ARG A 98 -41.72 36.29 -8.05
C ARG A 98 -41.27 34.84 -8.09
N VAL A 99 -42.05 33.96 -8.71
CA VAL A 99 -41.66 32.56 -8.96
C VAL A 99 -40.41 32.50 -9.82
N CYS A 100 -40.32 33.28 -10.91
CA CYS A 100 -39.11 33.37 -11.74
C CYS A 100 -37.90 33.97 -11.02
N GLN A 101 -38.11 34.75 -9.96
CA GLN A 101 -37.05 35.32 -9.12
C GLN A 101 -36.61 34.37 -7.99
N GLY A 102 -37.27 33.22 -7.82
CA GLY A 102 -36.90 32.23 -6.82
C GLY A 102 -37.26 32.60 -5.38
N GLU A 103 -38.27 33.46 -5.17
CA GLU A 103 -38.70 33.81 -3.81
C GLU A 103 -39.39 32.61 -3.12
N PRO A 104 -38.93 32.20 -1.91
CA PRO A 104 -39.54 31.08 -1.19
C PRO A 104 -41.00 31.37 -0.83
N GLY A 105 -41.90 30.42 -1.10
CA GLY A 105 -43.35 30.55 -0.89
C GLY A 105 -44.11 31.32 -1.97
N ALA A 106 -43.47 31.72 -3.08
CA ALA A 106 -44.12 32.45 -4.16
C ALA A 106 -45.25 31.65 -4.84
N SER A 107 -45.17 30.31 -4.85
CA SER A 107 -46.20 29.43 -5.41
C SER A 107 -47.51 29.41 -4.59
N ASP A 108 -47.45 29.68 -3.28
CA ASP A 108 -48.64 29.73 -2.42
C ASP A 108 -49.48 30.99 -2.69
N THR A 109 -48.89 32.03 -3.27
CA THR A 109 -49.59 33.29 -3.60
C THR A 109 -50.55 33.18 -4.79
N LEU A 110 -50.62 32.01 -5.42
CA LEU A 110 -51.45 31.71 -6.59
C LEU A 110 -52.89 31.28 -6.25
N GLU A 111 -53.32 31.34 -4.97
CA GLU A 111 -54.58 30.75 -4.49
C GLU A 111 -55.88 31.51 -4.82
N ASP A 112 -55.84 32.69 -5.46
CA ASP A 112 -57.06 33.48 -5.68
C ASP A 112 -57.11 34.26 -7.02
N VAL A 113 -57.02 33.53 -8.14
CA VAL A 113 -57.02 34.11 -9.51
C VAL A 113 -58.37 33.95 -10.23
N GLY A 114 -59.43 33.53 -9.53
CA GLY A 114 -60.79 33.43 -10.08
C GLY A 114 -60.87 32.54 -11.34
N VAL A 115 -61.29 33.12 -12.47
CA VAL A 115 -61.47 32.40 -13.76
C VAL A 115 -60.15 31.81 -14.32
N LEU A 116 -58.99 32.33 -13.89
CA LEU A 116 -57.67 31.84 -14.33
C LEU A 116 -57.06 30.77 -13.40
N GLY A 117 -57.84 30.24 -12.44
CA GLY A 117 -57.35 29.29 -11.44
C GLY A 117 -56.67 28.04 -12.04
N HIS A 118 -57.16 27.52 -13.16
CA HIS A 118 -56.56 26.35 -13.80
C HIS A 118 -55.12 26.59 -14.29
N ILE A 119 -54.80 27.80 -14.76
CA ILE A 119 -53.43 28.16 -15.20
C ILE A 119 -52.51 28.26 -13.99
N ALA A 120 -53.05 28.80 -12.89
CA ALA A 120 -52.31 28.93 -11.64
C ALA A 120 -51.97 27.55 -11.01
N GLU A 121 -52.88 26.57 -11.11
CA GLU A 121 -52.62 25.18 -10.72
C GLU A 121 -51.57 24.50 -11.61
N ASP A 122 -51.66 24.66 -12.93
CA ASP A 122 -50.67 24.11 -13.88
C ASP A 122 -49.26 24.65 -13.60
N ILE A 123 -49.13 25.95 -13.33
CA ILE A 123 -47.86 26.59 -12.96
C ILE A 123 -47.34 26.07 -11.62
N ARG A 124 -48.22 25.89 -10.63
CA ARG A 124 -47.86 25.35 -9.32
C ARG A 124 -47.29 23.94 -9.45
N SER A 125 -47.98 23.06 -10.17
CA SER A 125 -47.54 21.68 -10.41
C SER A 125 -46.18 21.63 -11.11
N LEU A 126 -45.95 22.48 -12.11
CA LEU A 126 -44.65 22.56 -12.79
C LEU A 126 -43.53 23.03 -11.86
N ASN A 127 -43.81 24.00 -10.98
CA ASN A 127 -42.81 24.53 -10.06
C ASN A 127 -42.45 23.53 -8.95
N GLU A 128 -43.45 22.80 -8.43
CA GLU A 128 -43.24 21.68 -7.50
C GLU A 128 -42.38 20.58 -8.15
N GLU A 129 -42.69 20.17 -9.38
CA GLU A 129 -41.91 19.16 -10.11
C GLU A 129 -40.47 19.63 -10.38
N LEU A 130 -40.26 20.91 -10.72
CA LEU A 130 -38.94 21.51 -10.86
C LEU A 130 -38.15 21.48 -9.55
N THR A 131 -38.80 21.82 -8.43
CA THR A 131 -38.16 21.85 -7.11
C THR A 131 -37.72 20.44 -6.69
N ASP A 132 -38.58 19.45 -6.86
CA ASP A 132 -38.26 18.04 -6.60
C ASP A 132 -37.07 17.56 -7.47
N LEU A 133 -37.04 17.97 -8.74
CA LEU A 133 -35.99 17.58 -9.68
C LEU A 133 -34.65 18.26 -9.34
N TYR A 134 -34.67 19.52 -8.89
CA TYR A 134 -33.48 20.20 -8.38
C TYR A 134 -32.95 19.53 -7.11
N GLU A 135 -33.81 19.18 -6.15
CA GLU A 135 -33.40 18.49 -4.92
C GLU A 135 -32.82 17.09 -5.20
N ASP A 136 -33.41 16.29 -6.10
CA ASP A 136 -32.84 14.98 -6.46
C ASP A 136 -31.49 15.12 -7.17
N MET A 137 -31.36 16.12 -8.05
CA MET A 137 -30.10 16.40 -8.74
C MET A 137 -29.00 16.81 -7.76
N ASP A 138 -29.27 17.72 -6.83
CA ASP A 138 -28.29 18.15 -5.83
C ASP A 138 -27.86 16.99 -4.93
N ASN A 139 -28.81 16.17 -4.50
CA ASN A 139 -28.52 14.95 -3.73
C ASN A 139 -27.68 13.94 -4.54
N ARG A 140 -27.91 13.82 -5.85
CA ARG A 140 -27.12 12.96 -6.73
C ARG A 140 -25.72 13.51 -6.96
N VAL A 141 -25.57 14.81 -7.20
CA VAL A 141 -24.29 15.49 -7.37
C VAL A 141 -23.46 15.36 -6.10
N ALA A 142 -24.04 15.64 -4.91
CA ALA A 142 -23.34 15.49 -3.63
C ALA A 142 -22.81 14.06 -3.41
N ARG A 143 -23.63 13.05 -3.73
CA ARG A 143 -23.23 11.63 -3.67
C ARG A 143 -22.10 11.31 -4.65
N GLN A 144 -22.16 11.80 -5.89
CA GLN A 144 -21.09 11.59 -6.88
C GLN A 144 -19.79 12.29 -6.48
N THR A 145 -19.85 13.53 -5.99
CA THR A 145 -18.69 14.29 -5.54
C THR A 145 -17.97 13.59 -4.40
N ARG A 146 -18.69 13.08 -3.39
CA ARG A 146 -18.10 12.26 -2.31
C ARG A 146 -17.41 11.02 -2.85
N ARG A 147 -18.07 10.28 -3.74
CA ARG A 147 -17.52 9.07 -4.36
C ARG A 147 -16.26 9.35 -5.18
N LEU A 148 -16.24 10.46 -5.93
CA LEU A 148 -15.07 10.89 -6.68
C LEU A 148 -13.91 11.27 -5.76
N ALA A 149 -14.16 12.04 -4.69
CA ALA A 149 -13.14 12.40 -3.72
C ALA A 149 -12.50 11.17 -3.07
N GLN A 150 -13.30 10.16 -2.70
CA GLN A 150 -12.82 8.90 -2.13
C GLN A 150 -11.96 8.11 -3.12
N LYS A 151 -12.37 8.04 -4.39
CA LYS A 151 -11.57 7.40 -5.46
C LYS A 151 -10.25 8.12 -5.67
N THR A 152 -10.24 9.45 -5.72
CA THR A 152 -9.03 10.26 -5.90
C THR A 152 -8.05 10.08 -4.74
N ALA A 153 -8.54 10.02 -3.49
CA ALA A 153 -7.69 9.75 -2.33
C ALA A 153 -7.06 8.34 -2.38
N SER A 154 -7.86 7.33 -2.72
CA SER A 154 -7.37 5.96 -2.93
C SER A 154 -6.32 5.89 -4.03
N LEU A 155 -6.57 6.55 -5.16
CA LEU A 155 -5.65 6.62 -6.31
C LEU A 155 -4.33 7.31 -5.96
N LYS A 156 -4.36 8.36 -5.13
CA LYS A 156 -3.13 9.03 -4.67
C LYS A 156 -2.28 8.09 -3.81
N ILE A 157 -2.90 7.39 -2.85
CA ILE A 157 -2.19 6.41 -2.01
C ILE A 157 -1.65 5.27 -2.89
N LEU A 158 -2.43 4.79 -3.85
CA LEU A 158 -2.00 3.78 -4.82
C LEU A 158 -0.80 4.21 -5.65
N TYR A 159 -0.81 5.45 -6.14
CA TYR A 159 0.30 6.03 -6.88
C TYR A 159 1.54 6.13 -6.00
N ASP A 160 1.38 6.58 -4.75
CA ASP A 160 2.49 6.66 -3.78
C ASP A 160 3.05 5.25 -3.47
N VAL A 161 2.20 4.22 -3.33
CA VAL A 161 2.62 2.81 -3.16
C VAL A 161 3.40 2.34 -4.39
N ALA A 162 2.85 2.51 -5.59
CA ALA A 162 3.48 2.09 -6.81
C ALA A 162 4.82 2.81 -7.07
N ALA A 163 4.89 4.11 -6.76
CA ALA A 163 6.09 4.94 -6.88
C ALA A 163 7.15 4.56 -5.83
N GLY A 164 6.73 4.24 -4.60
CA GLY A 164 7.63 3.80 -3.53
C GLY A 164 8.25 2.42 -3.78
N ILE A 165 7.54 1.50 -4.43
CA ILE A 165 8.05 0.15 -4.77
C ILE A 165 9.27 0.21 -5.72
N HIS A 166 9.38 1.23 -6.57
CA HIS A 166 10.45 1.33 -7.57
C HIS A 166 11.65 2.16 -7.09
N GLN A 167 11.51 2.90 -5.99
CA GLN A 167 12.63 3.55 -5.33
C GLN A 167 13.29 2.51 -4.42
N THR A 168 14.62 2.48 -4.35
CA THR A 168 15.47 1.48 -3.68
C THR A 168 15.33 1.45 -2.14
N GLU A 169 14.11 1.62 -1.63
CA GLU A 169 13.74 1.64 -0.23
C GLU A 169 13.48 0.21 0.26
N SER A 170 13.89 -0.07 1.50
CA SER A 170 13.60 -1.36 2.15
C SER A 170 12.08 -1.54 2.37
N VAL A 171 11.59 -2.78 2.49
CA VAL A 171 10.16 -3.06 2.79
C VAL A 171 9.74 -2.25 4.03
N GLU A 172 10.65 -2.20 4.99
CA GLU A 172 10.47 -1.54 6.27
C GLU A 172 10.27 -0.02 6.14
N GLU A 173 11.09 0.64 5.32
CA GLU A 173 10.98 2.08 5.04
C GLU A 173 9.68 2.42 4.31
N LEU A 174 9.31 1.60 3.32
CA LEU A 174 8.06 1.72 2.58
C LEU A 174 6.87 1.67 3.56
N LEU A 175 6.80 0.63 4.38
CA LEU A 175 5.71 0.42 5.34
C LEU A 175 5.65 1.55 6.39
N LEU A 176 6.79 2.02 6.90
CA LEU A 176 6.86 3.13 7.84
C LEU A 176 6.35 4.44 7.23
N ARG A 177 6.69 4.73 5.97
CA ARG A 177 6.19 5.90 5.25
C ARG A 177 4.68 5.85 5.11
N PHE A 178 4.13 4.70 4.70
CA PHE A 178 2.67 4.54 4.59
C PHE A 178 1.96 4.64 5.92
N LEU A 179 2.53 4.03 6.95
CA LEU A 179 1.99 4.10 8.30
C LEU A 179 1.85 5.55 8.77
N ARG A 180 2.81 6.42 8.42
CA ARG A 180 2.78 7.85 8.75
C ARG A 180 1.63 8.56 8.02
N VAL A 181 1.52 8.38 6.71
CA VAL A 181 0.45 8.98 5.89
C VAL A 181 -0.94 8.53 6.36
N LEU A 182 -1.11 7.23 6.62
CA LEU A 182 -2.38 6.68 7.11
C LEU A 182 -2.74 7.23 8.49
N LYS A 183 -1.77 7.28 9.42
CA LYS A 183 -1.97 7.84 10.76
C LYS A 183 -2.41 9.30 10.70
N GLU A 184 -1.77 10.12 9.87
CA GLU A 184 -2.13 11.54 9.70
C GLU A 184 -3.51 11.70 9.06
N MET A 185 -3.82 10.91 8.02
CA MET A 185 -5.10 10.96 7.30
C MET A 185 -6.30 10.67 8.21
N ILE A 186 -6.18 9.70 9.11
CA ILE A 186 -7.28 9.29 10.01
C ILE A 186 -7.17 9.88 11.42
N ASN A 187 -6.24 10.82 11.63
CA ASN A 187 -5.93 11.43 12.92
C ASN A 187 -5.67 10.39 14.03
N GLY A 188 -4.91 9.35 13.71
CA GLY A 188 -4.52 8.30 14.65
C GLY A 188 -3.50 8.79 15.66
N ARG A 189 -3.62 8.32 16.90
CA ARG A 189 -2.66 8.58 17.98
C ARG A 189 -1.36 7.85 17.73
N ALA A 190 -1.45 6.55 17.49
CA ALA A 190 -0.32 5.68 17.23
C ALA A 190 -0.64 4.70 16.09
N ALA A 191 0.40 4.09 15.53
CA ALA A 191 0.26 3.01 14.57
C ALA A 191 1.44 2.05 14.65
N THR A 192 1.24 0.79 14.28
CA THR A 192 2.28 -0.25 14.21
C THR A 192 2.11 -1.11 12.98
N VAL A 193 3.21 -1.65 12.44
CA VAL A 193 3.20 -2.67 11.39
C VAL A 193 4.05 -3.87 11.79
N ARG A 194 3.49 -5.08 11.59
CA ARG A 194 4.15 -6.35 11.83
C ARG A 194 4.14 -7.19 10.55
N LEU A 195 5.25 -7.84 10.25
CA LEU A 195 5.36 -8.80 9.15
C LEU A 195 5.40 -10.23 9.69
N VAL A 196 4.82 -11.15 8.93
CA VAL A 196 4.90 -12.60 9.20
C VAL A 196 6.21 -13.12 8.59
N MET A 197 7.03 -13.73 9.43
CA MET A 197 8.30 -14.34 9.05
C MET A 197 8.06 -15.78 8.55
N PRO A 198 9.02 -16.39 7.82
CA PRO A 198 8.86 -17.75 7.28
C PRO A 198 8.69 -18.85 8.35
N ASP A 199 9.12 -18.60 9.59
CA ASP A 199 8.95 -19.48 10.74
C ASP A 199 7.56 -19.34 11.42
N GLY A 200 6.68 -18.50 10.86
CA GLY A 200 5.36 -18.19 11.40
C GLY A 200 5.37 -17.14 12.50
N THR A 201 6.55 -16.68 12.94
CA THR A 201 6.65 -15.62 13.95
C THR A 201 6.31 -14.25 13.34
N ARG A 202 5.88 -13.31 14.19
CA ARG A 202 5.52 -11.96 13.77
C ARG A 202 6.58 -10.98 14.27
N ARG A 203 7.25 -10.28 13.35
CA ARG A 203 8.26 -9.28 13.67
C ARG A 203 7.67 -7.88 13.60
N LEU A 204 7.86 -7.07 14.64
CA LEU A 204 7.55 -5.63 14.60
C LEU A 204 8.53 -4.94 13.66
N VAL A 205 8.02 -4.35 12.59
CA VAL A 205 8.82 -3.68 11.56
C VAL A 205 8.83 -2.17 11.75
N GLY A 206 7.75 -1.62 12.29
CA GLY A 206 7.65 -0.19 12.50
C GLY A 206 6.58 0.20 13.50
N SER A 207 6.82 1.30 14.20
CA SER A 207 5.84 1.94 15.08
C SER A 207 5.96 3.46 15.02
N ILE A 208 4.84 4.16 15.18
CA ILE A 208 4.76 5.62 15.21
C ILE A 208 3.81 6.01 16.35
N GLY A 209 4.23 6.95 17.20
CA GLY A 209 3.38 7.49 18.27
C GLY A 209 3.21 6.58 19.50
N LEU A 210 4.03 5.53 19.62
CA LEU A 210 4.20 4.75 20.85
C LEU A 210 5.42 5.26 21.63
N ASP A 211 5.41 5.09 22.96
CA ASP A 211 6.55 5.43 23.83
C ASP A 211 7.76 4.51 23.54
N ASP A 212 8.97 5.08 23.48
CA ASP A 212 10.22 4.39 23.16
C ASP A 212 10.54 3.23 24.12
N GLY A 213 10.06 3.31 25.37
CA GLY A 213 10.19 2.22 26.36
C GLY A 213 9.42 0.95 25.96
N LEU A 214 8.33 1.10 25.20
CA LEU A 214 7.50 -0.02 24.74
C LEU A 214 8.11 -0.74 23.53
N VAL A 215 8.84 0.00 22.71
CA VAL A 215 9.49 -0.50 21.48
C VAL A 215 10.74 -1.30 21.82
N ARG A 216 11.47 -0.91 22.88
CA ARG A 216 12.73 -1.56 23.29
C ARG A 216 12.57 -2.91 24.01
N GLU A 217 11.41 -3.20 24.61
CA GLU A 217 11.15 -4.44 25.38
C GLU A 217 10.51 -5.59 24.56
N GLN A 218 10.14 -5.40 23.27
CA GLN A 218 9.39 -6.41 22.48
C GLN A 218 10.20 -7.19 21.42
N GLU A 219 11.53 -7.07 21.40
CA GLU A 219 12.36 -8.00 20.63
C GLU A 219 12.64 -9.25 21.50
N MET A 220 12.03 -10.38 21.13
CA MET A 220 12.22 -11.74 21.69
C MET A 220 11.29 -12.18 22.82
N THR A 221 10.05 -12.51 22.49
CA THR A 221 9.35 -13.66 23.10
C THR A 221 8.32 -14.18 22.09
N PRO A 222 8.17 -15.50 21.89
CA PRO A 222 7.07 -16.03 21.08
C PRO A 222 5.79 -15.82 21.88
N VAL A 223 5.12 -14.70 21.64
CA VAL A 223 3.91 -14.33 22.36
C VAL A 223 2.71 -14.67 21.47
N ASP A 224 2.22 -15.90 21.61
CA ASP A 224 0.86 -16.31 21.21
C ASP A 224 -0.24 -15.63 22.05
N LEU A 225 0.08 -14.60 22.85
CA LEU A 225 -0.83 -14.00 23.82
C LEU A 225 -0.75 -12.47 23.81
N CYS A 226 -1.16 -11.89 22.69
CA CYS A 226 -1.93 -10.64 22.71
C CYS A 226 -3.15 -10.85 21.83
N ILE A 227 -4.34 -10.94 22.44
CA ILE A 227 -5.63 -11.12 21.78
C ILE A 227 -6.06 -9.82 21.06
N CYS A 228 -5.17 -9.22 20.28
CA CYS A 228 -5.51 -8.40 19.11
C CYS A 228 -5.16 -9.15 17.80
N GLY A 229 -4.60 -10.35 17.90
CA GLY A 229 -3.94 -11.07 16.81
C GLY A 229 -4.64 -12.34 16.31
N SER A 230 -5.92 -12.55 16.63
CA SER A 230 -6.76 -13.60 16.02
C SER A 230 -7.61 -13.00 14.90
N VAL A 231 -7.00 -12.76 13.73
CA VAL A 231 -7.78 -12.68 12.48
C VAL A 231 -8.14 -14.13 12.15
N LEU A 232 -9.33 -14.57 12.59
CA LEU A 232 -9.76 -15.98 12.49
C LEU A 232 -10.38 -16.34 11.13
N ALA A 233 -10.43 -15.40 10.18
CA ALA A 233 -10.76 -15.66 8.79
C ALA A 233 -10.31 -14.47 7.91
N PRO A 234 -9.98 -14.71 6.62
CA PRO A 234 -9.80 -13.63 5.65
C PRO A 234 -11.07 -12.77 5.59
N GLY A 235 -10.92 -11.46 5.80
CA GLY A 235 -12.00 -10.48 5.59
C GLY A 235 -12.67 -9.86 6.81
N ASP A 236 -12.34 -10.28 8.05
CA ASP A 236 -12.98 -9.70 9.25
C ASP A 236 -12.12 -8.60 9.91
N ILE A 237 -12.67 -7.39 9.95
CA ILE A 237 -12.13 -6.27 10.74
C ILE A 237 -12.58 -6.48 12.19
N LEU A 238 -11.66 -6.94 13.05
CA LEU A 238 -11.94 -7.04 14.48
C LEU A 238 -11.83 -5.65 15.13
N CYS A 239 -12.90 -4.87 15.05
CA CYS A 239 -13.06 -3.63 15.81
C CYS A 239 -13.90 -3.88 17.07
N ASP A 240 -13.32 -4.61 18.02
CA ASP A 240 -13.77 -4.56 19.40
C ASP A 240 -12.66 -5.06 20.35
N ASN A 241 -11.89 -4.13 20.90
CA ASN A 241 -11.25 -4.39 22.17
C ASN A 241 -11.06 -3.10 22.96
N ASP A 242 -11.53 -3.12 24.21
CA ASP A 242 -11.28 -2.07 25.19
C ASP A 242 -9.76 -2.04 25.44
N ALA A 243 -9.11 -0.88 25.30
CA ALA A 243 -7.67 -0.70 25.54
C ALA A 243 -7.20 -1.16 26.95
N ARG A 244 -8.16 -1.47 27.83
CA ARG A 244 -7.99 -2.13 29.12
C ARG A 244 -7.47 -3.57 29.03
N TYR A 245 -7.72 -4.31 27.95
CA TYR A 245 -7.29 -5.71 27.82
C TYR A 245 -5.75 -5.81 27.79
N CYS A 246 -5.10 -5.02 26.93
CA CYS A 246 -3.64 -4.96 26.86
C CYS A 246 -3.02 -4.38 28.14
N SER A 247 -3.63 -3.35 28.73
CA SER A 247 -3.11 -2.75 29.97
C SER A 247 -3.15 -3.72 31.17
N ARG A 248 -4.12 -4.65 31.21
CA ARG A 248 -4.22 -5.69 32.25
C ARG A 248 -3.21 -6.81 32.07
N ILE A 249 -2.96 -7.27 30.84
CA ILE A 249 -1.98 -8.33 30.56
C ILE A 249 -0.55 -7.86 30.88
N TYR A 250 -0.21 -6.63 30.52
CA TYR A 250 1.15 -6.11 30.67
C TYR A 250 1.36 -5.34 31.98
N GLY A 251 0.33 -5.19 32.83
CA GLY A 251 0.42 -4.52 34.13
C GLY A 251 0.82 -3.04 34.07
N ARG A 252 0.71 -2.39 32.91
CA ARG A 252 1.17 -1.01 32.65
C ARG A 252 0.15 -0.27 31.77
N ARG A 253 0.02 1.04 31.97
CA ARG A 253 -0.93 1.88 31.23
C ARG A 253 -0.33 2.27 29.88
N MET A 254 -0.85 1.71 28.79
CA MET A 254 -0.34 1.94 27.43
C MET A 254 -0.70 3.34 26.88
N PHE A 255 -1.82 3.94 27.33
CA PHE A 255 -2.30 5.25 26.87
C PHE A 255 -2.88 6.08 28.02
N ALA A 256 -2.76 7.41 27.94
CA ALA A 256 -3.23 8.33 28.98
C ALA A 256 -4.77 8.37 29.09
N SER A 257 -5.53 8.22 28.00
CA SER A 257 -7.01 8.24 27.98
C SER A 257 -7.62 6.83 27.92
N SER A 258 -8.83 6.66 28.45
CA SER A 258 -9.58 5.40 28.54
C SER A 258 -10.54 5.15 27.36
N GLU A 259 -10.49 5.96 26.30
CA GLU A 259 -11.46 5.97 25.21
C GLU A 259 -10.77 5.86 23.84
N MET A 260 -10.06 4.75 23.64
CA MET A 260 -9.37 4.44 22.37
C MET A 260 -10.05 3.28 21.65
N GLU A 261 -10.08 3.36 20.33
CA GLU A 261 -10.45 2.29 19.40
C GLU A 261 -9.20 1.81 18.65
N VAL A 262 -9.12 0.50 18.39
CA VAL A 262 -7.99 -0.14 17.72
C VAL A 262 -8.48 -0.75 16.42
N VAL A 263 -7.87 -0.37 15.31
CA VAL A 263 -8.19 -0.88 13.98
C VAL A 263 -7.00 -1.67 13.47
N THR A 264 -7.19 -2.97 13.26
CA THR A 264 -6.19 -3.88 12.70
C THR A 264 -6.59 -4.28 11.29
N VAL A 265 -5.65 -4.18 10.36
CA VAL A 265 -5.88 -4.42 8.94
C VAL A 265 -4.85 -5.41 8.42
N PRO A 266 -5.28 -6.47 7.72
CA PRO A 266 -4.38 -7.47 7.17
C PRO A 266 -3.63 -6.94 5.94
N LEU A 267 -2.39 -7.41 5.79
CA LEU A 267 -1.56 -7.26 4.60
C LEU A 267 -1.58 -8.60 3.88
N GLU A 268 -2.53 -8.79 2.98
CA GLU A 268 -2.80 -10.08 2.33
C GLU A 268 -2.55 -10.03 0.83
N HIS A 269 -2.00 -11.13 0.30
CA HIS A 269 -1.88 -11.37 -1.14
C HIS A 269 -2.22 -12.82 -1.45
N ARG A 270 -3.19 -13.07 -2.36
CA ARG A 270 -3.63 -14.42 -2.76
C ARG A 270 -3.93 -15.34 -1.55
N ASP A 271 -4.69 -14.82 -0.59
CA ASP A 271 -5.07 -15.53 0.64
C ASP A 271 -3.90 -15.89 1.59
N GLU A 272 -2.69 -15.37 1.32
CA GLU A 272 -1.55 -15.44 2.25
C GLU A 272 -1.47 -14.17 3.09
N LEU A 273 -1.45 -14.32 4.41
CA LEU A 273 -1.24 -13.24 5.36
C LEU A 273 0.26 -12.93 5.47
N LEU A 274 0.70 -11.82 4.89
CA LEU A 274 2.09 -11.38 4.90
C LEU A 274 2.41 -10.49 6.10
N GLY A 275 1.40 -9.90 6.72
CA GLY A 275 1.56 -9.00 7.84
C GLY A 275 0.26 -8.38 8.28
N VAL A 276 0.35 -7.49 9.27
CA VAL A 276 -0.77 -6.70 9.76
C VAL A 276 -0.27 -5.31 10.10
N TYR A 277 -1.06 -4.28 9.80
CA TYR A 277 -0.88 -2.97 10.40
C TYR A 277 -2.02 -2.66 11.35
N THR A 278 -1.75 -1.81 12.33
CA THR A 278 -2.70 -1.48 13.40
C THR A 278 -2.62 0.00 13.69
N ILE A 279 -3.78 0.66 13.79
CA ILE A 279 -3.88 2.09 14.08
C ILE A 279 -4.74 2.28 15.32
N PHE A 280 -4.31 3.18 16.19
CA PHE A 280 -4.95 3.52 17.46
C PHE A 280 -5.60 4.90 17.32
N VAL A 281 -6.92 5.01 17.48
CA VAL A 281 -7.70 6.24 17.29
C VAL A 281 -8.53 6.57 18.54
N ASP A 282 -8.79 7.85 18.82
CA ASP A 282 -9.68 8.27 19.92
C ASP A 282 -11.17 8.06 19.53
N ARG A 283 -12.04 7.74 20.50
CA ARG A 283 -13.49 7.60 20.27
C ARG A 283 -14.14 8.93 19.84
N PRO A 284 -15.19 8.94 18.99
CA PRO A 284 -16.02 7.81 18.54
C PRO A 284 -15.40 6.89 17.46
N GLY A 285 -14.11 7.08 17.13
CA GLY A 285 -13.32 6.13 16.35
C GLY A 285 -13.76 6.00 14.89
N LEU A 286 -13.51 4.84 14.29
CA LEU A 286 -13.73 4.60 12.85
C LEU A 286 -14.88 3.63 12.56
N LYS A 287 -15.42 2.97 13.59
CA LYS A 287 -16.54 2.01 13.47
C LYS A 287 -17.78 2.54 12.75
N ALA A 288 -18.06 3.84 12.84
CA ALA A 288 -19.19 4.47 12.17
C ALA A 288 -18.89 4.98 10.74
N ARG A 289 -17.65 4.81 10.25
CA ARG A 289 -17.17 5.33 8.95
C ARG A 289 -16.76 4.21 8.01
N GLU A 290 -17.76 3.53 7.43
CA GLU A 290 -17.58 2.44 6.46
C GLU A 290 -16.65 2.83 5.29
N ASP A 291 -16.75 4.07 4.82
CA ASP A 291 -15.95 4.61 3.73
C ASP A 291 -14.43 4.63 4.00
N ILE A 292 -14.04 4.85 5.25
CA ILE A 292 -12.63 4.81 5.68
C ILE A 292 -12.17 3.38 5.91
N MET A 293 -13.05 2.51 6.43
CA MET A 293 -12.71 1.11 6.63
C MET A 293 -12.42 0.38 5.31
N ASP A 294 -13.23 0.64 4.28
CA ASP A 294 -13.00 0.12 2.93
C ASP A 294 -11.67 0.61 2.35
N LEU A 295 -11.34 1.89 2.58
CA LEU A 295 -10.06 2.47 2.17
C LEU A 295 -8.89 1.78 2.86
N LEU A 296 -8.96 1.59 4.17
CA LEU A 296 -7.90 0.92 4.93
C LEU A 296 -7.68 -0.52 4.45
N PHE A 297 -8.76 -1.27 4.18
CA PHE A 297 -8.67 -2.63 3.63
C PHE A 297 -8.03 -2.64 2.24
N THR A 298 -8.48 -1.72 1.37
CA THR A 298 -7.92 -1.55 0.02
C THR A 298 -6.41 -1.28 0.09
N VAL A 299 -5.98 -0.37 0.99
CA VAL A 299 -4.56 -0.09 1.20
C VAL A 299 -3.81 -1.31 1.75
N GLY A 300 -4.41 -2.07 2.67
CA GLY A 300 -3.84 -3.32 3.19
C GLY A 300 -3.56 -4.34 2.09
N HIS A 301 -4.51 -4.53 1.17
CA HIS A 301 -4.34 -5.41 0.01
C HIS A 301 -3.20 -4.94 -0.91
N HIS A 302 -3.11 -3.64 -1.20
CA HIS A 302 -2.06 -3.10 -2.07
C HIS A 302 -0.67 -3.16 -1.43
N LEU A 303 -0.57 -2.93 -0.13
CA LEU A 303 0.67 -3.16 0.61
C LEU A 303 1.03 -4.65 0.63
N GLY A 304 0.05 -5.55 0.77
CA GLY A 304 0.25 -7.00 0.62
C GLY A 304 0.84 -7.36 -0.74
N VAL A 305 0.30 -6.83 -1.84
CA VAL A 305 0.85 -7.01 -3.20
C VAL A 305 2.29 -6.50 -3.30
N ALA A 306 2.59 -5.34 -2.72
CA ALA A 306 3.93 -4.75 -2.74
C ALA A 306 4.95 -5.63 -2.02
N ILE A 307 4.61 -6.10 -0.81
CA ILE A 307 5.44 -7.00 -0.01
C ILE A 307 5.67 -8.33 -0.74
N ALA A 308 4.61 -8.92 -1.31
CA ALA A 308 4.70 -10.15 -2.07
C ALA A 308 5.65 -10.01 -3.27
N LYS A 309 5.53 -8.91 -4.01
CA LYS A 309 6.40 -8.60 -5.15
C LYS A 309 7.86 -8.51 -4.72
N GLN A 310 8.17 -7.72 -3.68
CA GLN A 310 9.54 -7.56 -3.22
C GLN A 310 10.15 -8.88 -2.73
N ARG A 311 9.37 -9.70 -2.01
CA ARG A 311 9.79 -11.04 -1.60
C ARG A 311 10.09 -11.92 -2.81
N SER A 312 9.22 -11.93 -3.80
CA SER A 312 9.40 -12.68 -5.05
C SER A 312 10.62 -12.21 -5.83
N ASP A 313 10.84 -10.90 -5.93
CA ASP A 313 11.99 -10.32 -6.64
C ASP A 313 13.31 -10.70 -5.93
N ALA A 314 13.34 -10.67 -4.60
CA ALA A 314 14.50 -11.11 -3.81
C ALA A 314 14.78 -12.62 -3.97
N GLU A 315 13.73 -13.44 -3.96
CA GLU A 315 13.85 -14.89 -4.19
C GLU A 315 14.33 -15.21 -5.61
N ALA A 316 13.79 -14.52 -6.63
CA ALA A 316 14.20 -14.68 -8.02
C ALA A 316 15.63 -14.21 -8.26
N HIS A 317 16.03 -13.07 -7.70
CA HIS A 317 17.40 -12.58 -7.80
C HIS A 317 18.39 -13.57 -7.16
N ARG A 318 18.05 -14.09 -5.97
CA ARG A 318 18.87 -15.11 -5.30
C ARG A 318 18.94 -16.41 -6.10
N ALA A 319 17.84 -16.85 -6.70
CA ALA A 319 17.81 -18.03 -7.58
C ALA A 319 18.71 -17.82 -8.81
N SER A 320 18.64 -16.66 -9.46
CA SER A 320 19.48 -16.30 -10.59
C SER A 320 20.97 -16.33 -10.23
N ILE A 321 21.36 -15.78 -9.06
CA ILE A 321 22.74 -15.83 -8.58
C ILE A 321 23.20 -17.28 -8.36
N LEU A 322 22.33 -18.14 -7.82
CA LEU A 322 22.66 -19.55 -7.60
C LEU A 322 22.78 -20.32 -8.92
N GLU A 323 21.93 -20.04 -9.90
CA GLU A 323 22.02 -20.61 -11.25
C GLU A 323 23.32 -20.20 -11.95
N GLU A 324 23.67 -18.91 -11.92
CA GLU A 324 24.91 -18.38 -12.49
C GLU A 324 26.14 -19.02 -11.82
N ARG A 325 26.14 -19.12 -10.48
CA ARG A 325 27.22 -19.81 -9.75
C ARG A 325 27.34 -21.28 -10.14
N ASN A 326 26.23 -21.99 -10.29
CA ASN A 326 26.25 -23.39 -10.70
C ASN A 326 26.73 -23.57 -12.15
N ALA A 327 26.34 -22.66 -13.06
CA ALA A 327 26.82 -22.66 -14.44
C ALA A 327 28.33 -22.44 -14.50
N LEU A 328 28.84 -21.43 -13.79
CA LEU A 328 30.28 -21.17 -13.67
C LEU A 328 31.04 -22.38 -13.10
N ALA A 329 30.48 -23.06 -12.11
CA ALA A 329 31.09 -24.27 -11.56
C ALA A 329 31.21 -25.40 -12.61
N HIS A 330 30.23 -25.54 -13.49
CA HIS A 330 30.29 -26.53 -14.58
C HIS A 330 31.33 -26.14 -15.62
N GLU A 331 31.34 -24.89 -16.09
CA GLU A 331 32.32 -24.41 -17.07
C GLU A 331 33.77 -24.51 -16.57
N LEU A 332 34.01 -24.14 -15.31
CA LEU A 332 35.34 -24.26 -14.68
C LEU A 332 35.77 -25.72 -14.52
N HIS A 333 34.83 -26.62 -14.19
CA HIS A 333 35.12 -28.05 -14.09
C HIS A 333 35.51 -28.64 -15.45
N ASP A 334 34.74 -28.31 -16.50
CA ASP A 334 34.93 -28.91 -17.82
C ASP A 334 36.18 -28.37 -18.54
N SER A 335 36.54 -27.10 -18.33
CA SER A 335 37.70 -26.48 -18.96
C SER A 335 39.01 -26.64 -18.16
N LEU A 336 39.02 -26.27 -16.88
CA LEU A 336 40.25 -26.18 -16.09
C LEU A 336 40.57 -27.47 -15.33
N ALA A 337 39.57 -28.11 -14.71
CA ALA A 337 39.83 -29.31 -13.90
C ALA A 337 40.27 -30.48 -14.78
N GLN A 338 39.64 -30.62 -15.95
CA GLN A 338 40.04 -31.62 -16.94
C GLN A 338 41.44 -31.35 -17.51
N THR A 339 41.78 -30.09 -17.79
CA THR A 339 43.12 -29.71 -18.28
C THR A 339 44.21 -30.00 -17.25
N LEU A 340 43.99 -29.62 -15.98
CA LEU A 340 44.94 -29.91 -14.90
C LEU A 340 45.08 -31.41 -14.65
N ALA A 341 43.99 -32.18 -14.70
CA ALA A 341 44.05 -33.64 -14.58
C ALA A 341 44.90 -34.27 -15.71
N SER A 342 44.75 -33.77 -16.95
CA SER A 342 45.57 -34.20 -18.09
C SER A 342 47.06 -33.85 -17.91
N LEU A 343 47.37 -32.61 -17.52
CA LEU A 343 48.76 -32.18 -17.29
C LEU A 343 49.44 -32.99 -16.17
N ARG A 344 48.70 -33.29 -15.10
CA ARG A 344 49.15 -34.13 -13.99
C ARG A 344 49.47 -35.56 -14.45
N PHE A 345 48.62 -36.12 -15.31
CA PHE A 345 48.87 -37.44 -15.92
C PHE A 345 50.10 -37.43 -16.83
N GLN A 346 50.26 -36.41 -17.68
CA GLN A 346 51.43 -36.25 -18.55
C GLN A 346 52.73 -36.08 -17.76
N CYS A 347 52.73 -35.28 -16.69
CA CYS A 347 53.89 -35.12 -15.81
C CYS A 347 54.26 -36.43 -15.11
N ARG A 348 53.27 -37.21 -14.68
CA ARG A 348 53.51 -38.53 -14.09
C ARG A 348 54.12 -39.50 -15.12
N MET A 349 53.56 -39.58 -16.31
CA MET A 349 54.09 -40.40 -17.42
C MET A 349 55.54 -40.03 -17.77
N LEU A 350 55.84 -38.73 -17.79
CA LEU A 350 57.20 -38.23 -18.02
C LEU A 350 58.15 -38.63 -16.89
N GLY A 351 57.72 -38.52 -15.63
CA GLY A 351 58.49 -38.99 -14.47
C GLY A 351 58.78 -40.48 -14.51
N ASP A 352 57.77 -41.29 -14.82
CA ASP A 352 57.91 -42.75 -14.90
C ASP A 352 58.85 -43.15 -16.06
N SER A 353 58.78 -42.46 -17.20
CA SER A 353 59.66 -42.72 -18.37
C SER A 353 61.13 -42.31 -18.15
N LEU A 354 61.36 -41.30 -17.29
CA LEU A 354 62.69 -40.79 -16.98
C LEU A 354 63.32 -41.41 -15.73
N ALA A 355 62.59 -42.29 -15.01
CA ALA A 355 63.05 -42.89 -13.75
C ALA A 355 64.42 -43.54 -13.88
N ASP A 356 64.62 -44.36 -14.92
CA ASP A 356 65.86 -45.11 -15.18
C ASP A 356 66.85 -44.39 -16.11
N SER A 357 66.52 -43.16 -16.56
CA SER A 357 67.39 -42.39 -17.45
C SER A 357 68.49 -41.65 -16.66
N PRO A 358 69.70 -41.49 -17.20
CA PRO A 358 70.78 -40.71 -16.59
C PRO A 358 70.54 -39.21 -16.80
N ILE A 359 69.54 -38.65 -16.10
CA ILE A 359 69.28 -37.21 -16.05
C ILE A 359 69.91 -36.57 -14.80
N PRO A 360 70.37 -35.30 -14.89
CA PRO A 360 70.89 -34.56 -13.75
C PRO A 360 69.87 -34.44 -12.61
N ASP A 361 70.34 -34.41 -11.36
CA ASP A 361 69.49 -34.31 -10.17
C ASP A 361 68.64 -33.03 -10.14
N GLU A 362 69.14 -31.93 -10.73
CA GLU A 362 68.38 -30.68 -10.91
C GLU A 362 67.12 -30.90 -11.76
N ALA A 363 67.22 -31.65 -12.85
CA ALA A 363 66.08 -31.95 -13.71
C ALA A 363 65.04 -32.86 -13.03
N ARG A 364 65.48 -33.79 -12.17
CA ARG A 364 64.56 -34.60 -11.34
C ARG A 364 63.84 -33.74 -10.31
N ASN A 365 64.56 -32.81 -9.68
CA ASN A 365 63.99 -31.88 -8.71
C ASN A 365 62.96 -30.94 -9.36
N ASP A 366 63.25 -30.39 -10.54
CA ASP A 366 62.30 -29.54 -11.27
C ASP A 366 61.04 -30.29 -11.69
N LEU A 367 61.15 -31.54 -12.15
CA LEU A 367 59.99 -32.36 -12.45
C LEU A 367 59.13 -32.66 -11.21
N SER A 368 59.76 -32.89 -10.06
CA SER A 368 59.04 -33.05 -8.79
C SER A 368 58.35 -31.76 -8.36
N ARG A 369 58.97 -30.59 -8.55
CA ARG A 369 58.34 -29.28 -8.27
C ARG A 369 57.12 -29.04 -9.14
N ILE A 370 57.21 -29.31 -10.44
CA ILE A 370 56.08 -29.16 -11.38
C ILE A 370 54.92 -30.08 -11.00
N ARG A 371 55.21 -31.33 -10.64
CA ARG A 371 54.18 -32.28 -10.19
C ARG A 371 53.48 -31.77 -8.92
N ASN A 372 54.24 -31.31 -7.93
CA ASN A 372 53.68 -30.81 -6.67
C ASN A 372 52.81 -29.56 -6.92
N ALA A 373 53.27 -28.63 -7.77
CA ALA A 373 52.49 -27.44 -8.14
C ALA A 373 51.19 -27.80 -8.89
N LEU A 374 51.20 -28.82 -9.74
CA LEU A 374 49.99 -29.32 -10.42
C LEU A 374 49.01 -30.00 -9.46
N ASP A 375 49.51 -30.77 -8.50
CA ASP A 375 48.69 -31.41 -7.46
C ASP A 375 48.01 -30.37 -6.56
N GLU A 376 48.73 -29.31 -6.21
CA GLU A 376 48.24 -28.17 -5.44
C GLU A 376 47.18 -27.38 -6.22
N ALA A 377 47.49 -26.94 -7.44
CA ALA A 377 46.52 -26.23 -8.28
C ALA A 377 45.24 -27.04 -8.53
N HIS A 378 45.36 -28.37 -8.68
CA HIS A 378 44.19 -29.25 -8.82
C HIS A 378 43.39 -29.36 -7.52
N THR A 379 44.04 -29.33 -6.36
CA THR A 379 43.38 -29.38 -5.05
C THR A 379 42.64 -28.07 -4.79
N GLU A 380 43.30 -26.93 -5.00
CA GLU A 380 42.68 -25.60 -4.89
C GLU A 380 41.48 -25.44 -5.82
N LEU A 381 41.60 -25.89 -7.08
CA LEU A 381 40.48 -25.84 -8.02
C LEU A 381 39.30 -26.70 -7.57
N ARG A 382 39.57 -27.90 -7.02
CA ARG A 382 38.49 -28.75 -6.48
C ARG A 382 37.80 -28.12 -5.27
N GLU A 383 38.55 -27.44 -4.41
CA GLU A 383 37.99 -26.72 -3.26
C GLU A 383 37.18 -25.50 -3.71
N LEU A 384 37.66 -24.75 -4.71
CA LEU A 384 36.90 -23.67 -5.34
C LEU A 384 35.61 -24.21 -5.96
N LEU A 385 35.65 -25.25 -6.78
CA LEU A 385 34.46 -25.86 -7.38
C LEU A 385 33.48 -26.40 -6.33
N SER A 386 34.00 -27.01 -5.26
CA SER A 386 33.21 -27.44 -4.11
C SER A 386 32.49 -26.27 -3.47
N SER A 387 33.13 -25.11 -3.32
CA SER A 387 32.52 -23.91 -2.74
C SER A 387 31.50 -23.21 -3.64
N PHE A 388 31.61 -23.33 -4.98
CA PHE A 388 30.57 -22.86 -5.90
C PHE A 388 29.34 -23.77 -5.90
N ARG A 389 29.55 -25.08 -5.70
CA ARG A 389 28.47 -26.09 -5.63
C ARG A 389 27.89 -26.28 -4.23
N ALA A 390 28.59 -25.88 -3.18
CA ALA A 390 28.09 -25.92 -1.83
C ALA A 390 26.90 -24.97 -1.75
N PRO A 391 25.68 -25.44 -1.44
CA PRO A 391 24.62 -24.53 -1.10
C PRO A 391 25.11 -23.75 0.11
N LEU A 392 25.28 -22.43 -0.02
CA LEU A 392 25.23 -21.52 1.13
C LEU A 392 24.00 -21.97 1.91
N ASP A 393 24.21 -22.57 3.09
CA ASP A 393 23.10 -23.07 3.89
C ASP A 393 22.14 -21.91 4.03
N ARG A 394 20.86 -22.12 3.70
CA ARG A 394 19.85 -21.03 3.64
C ARG A 394 19.68 -20.31 4.98
N ARG A 395 20.36 -20.80 6.02
CA ARG A 395 20.27 -20.42 7.43
C ARG A 395 21.49 -19.63 7.96
N GLY A 396 22.54 -19.38 7.17
CA GLY A 396 23.66 -18.49 7.54
C GLY A 396 24.96 -19.20 7.99
N LEU A 397 25.96 -18.39 8.41
CA LEU A 397 27.29 -18.84 8.86
C LEU A 397 27.23 -19.82 10.04
N VAL A 398 26.43 -19.51 11.06
CA VAL A 398 26.37 -20.26 12.33
C VAL A 398 25.94 -21.73 12.08
N PRO A 399 24.81 -22.02 11.40
CA PRO A 399 24.44 -23.39 11.06
C PRO A 399 25.47 -24.12 10.18
N ALA A 400 26.20 -23.39 9.34
CA ALA A 400 27.27 -23.98 8.52
C ALA A 400 28.47 -24.41 9.38
N LEU A 401 28.88 -23.60 10.36
CA LEU A 401 29.93 -23.94 11.33
C LEU A 401 29.54 -25.12 12.23
N GLU A 402 28.29 -25.18 12.70
CA GLU A 402 27.75 -26.33 13.44
C GLU A 402 27.87 -27.63 12.64
N LYS A 403 27.54 -27.57 11.35
CA LYS A 403 27.64 -28.73 10.46
C LYS A 403 29.09 -29.16 10.23
N LEU A 404 30.01 -28.22 10.05
CA LEU A 404 31.44 -28.51 9.87
C LEU A 404 32.05 -29.13 11.12
N THR A 405 31.79 -28.55 12.29
CA THR A 405 32.31 -29.05 13.58
C THR A 405 31.79 -30.46 13.89
N LYS A 406 30.49 -30.70 13.68
CA LYS A 406 29.89 -32.03 13.83
C LYS A 406 30.53 -33.06 12.89
N ARG A 407 30.77 -32.68 11.64
CA ARG A 407 31.42 -33.54 10.65
C ARG A 407 32.86 -33.87 11.03
N LEU A 408 33.62 -32.87 11.50
CA LEU A 408 35.00 -33.09 11.94
C LEU A 408 35.06 -34.12 13.07
N GLY A 409 34.24 -33.97 14.11
CA GLY A 409 34.20 -34.94 15.22
C GLY A 409 33.83 -36.36 14.79
N GLN A 410 33.00 -36.51 13.76
CA GLN A 410 32.67 -37.82 13.18
C GLN A 410 33.83 -38.43 12.37
N GLU A 411 34.61 -37.60 11.67
CA GLU A 411 35.71 -38.05 10.81
C GLU A 411 36.99 -38.36 11.61
N THR A 412 37.28 -37.61 12.67
CA THR A 412 38.54 -37.75 13.43
C THR A 412 38.38 -38.45 14.78
N GLY A 413 37.16 -38.50 15.33
CA GLY A 413 36.93 -38.96 16.70
C GLY A 413 37.33 -37.96 17.80
N ALA A 414 37.78 -36.76 17.42
CA ALA A 414 38.15 -35.70 18.36
C ALA A 414 36.90 -35.09 19.04
N HIS A 415 37.08 -34.57 20.25
CA HIS A 415 36.06 -33.80 20.94
C HIS A 415 35.99 -32.38 20.38
N VAL A 416 35.04 -32.14 19.47
CA VAL A 416 34.85 -30.84 18.83
C VAL A 416 33.76 -30.04 19.54
N LEU A 417 34.12 -28.88 20.10
CA LEU A 417 33.22 -27.97 20.79
C LEU A 417 32.94 -26.74 19.92
N PHE A 418 31.66 -26.50 19.60
CA PHE A 418 31.22 -25.28 18.95
C PHE A 418 30.51 -24.37 19.95
N GLN A 419 30.95 -23.12 20.07
CA GLN A 419 30.39 -22.09 20.94
C GLN A 419 30.05 -20.85 20.11
N ASN A 420 28.83 -20.34 20.26
CA ASN A 420 28.38 -19.11 19.60
C ASN A 420 27.82 -18.15 20.65
N ASP A 421 28.61 -17.12 20.96
CA ASP A 421 28.26 -16.06 21.93
C ASP A 421 27.76 -14.79 21.23
N CYS A 422 27.61 -14.82 19.89
CA CYS A 422 27.07 -13.72 19.12
C CYS A 422 25.53 -13.71 19.10
N ARG A 423 24.94 -12.52 19.25
CA ARG A 423 23.54 -12.28 18.83
C ARG A 423 23.43 -12.41 17.31
N PRO A 424 22.24 -12.71 16.73
CA PRO A 424 22.08 -12.74 15.28
C PRO A 424 22.62 -11.47 14.61
N PHE A 425 23.46 -11.65 13.60
CA PHE A 425 24.08 -10.58 12.82
C PHE A 425 23.99 -10.91 11.33
N GLU A 426 23.96 -9.88 10.49
CA GLU A 426 23.89 -10.03 9.04
C GLU A 426 25.26 -9.84 8.43
N LEU A 427 25.71 -10.83 7.66
CA LEU A 427 26.90 -10.74 6.82
C LEU A 427 26.48 -10.55 5.37
N SER A 428 27.31 -9.86 4.59
CA SER A 428 27.25 -9.99 3.15
C SER A 428 27.57 -11.43 2.73
N ALA A 429 27.04 -11.85 1.58
CA ALA A 429 27.30 -13.19 1.04
C ALA A 429 28.80 -13.45 0.81
N THR A 430 29.59 -12.39 0.60
CA THR A 430 31.04 -12.47 0.43
C THR A 430 31.73 -12.72 1.76
N GLU A 431 31.37 -11.98 2.83
CA GLU A 431 31.92 -12.18 4.18
C GLU A 431 31.60 -13.58 4.71
N GLU A 432 30.34 -14.00 4.60
CA GLU A 432 29.90 -15.33 5.01
C GLU A 432 30.70 -16.43 4.30
N LEU A 433 30.91 -16.29 2.98
CA LEU A 433 31.68 -17.25 2.20
C LEU A 433 33.15 -17.31 2.62
N GLN A 434 33.82 -16.17 2.80
CA GLN A 434 35.25 -16.17 3.16
C GLN A 434 35.46 -16.71 4.58
N LEU A 435 34.63 -16.32 5.55
CA LEU A 435 34.69 -16.84 6.92
C LEU A 435 34.46 -18.34 6.95
N LEU A 436 33.48 -18.84 6.19
CA LEU A 436 33.24 -20.27 6.09
C LEU A 436 34.42 -21.02 5.46
N ARG A 437 35.07 -20.45 4.44
CA ARG A 437 36.26 -21.06 3.80
C ARG A 437 37.47 -21.06 4.72
N ILE A 438 37.69 -19.98 5.47
CA ILE A 438 38.73 -19.93 6.50
C ILE A 438 38.49 -21.07 7.51
N ALA A 439 37.27 -21.20 8.01
CA ALA A 439 36.93 -22.27 8.95
C ALA A 439 37.12 -23.67 8.36
N GLN A 440 36.71 -23.88 7.10
CA GLN A 440 36.89 -25.16 6.42
C GLN A 440 38.37 -25.53 6.29
N GLU A 441 39.21 -24.57 5.91
CA GLU A 441 40.64 -24.80 5.73
C GLU A 441 41.32 -25.06 7.08
N SER A 442 41.02 -24.26 8.12
CA SER A 442 41.52 -24.50 9.47
C SER A 442 41.14 -25.88 9.99
N LEU A 443 39.87 -26.29 9.85
CA LEU A 443 39.42 -27.63 10.29
C LEU A 443 39.97 -28.76 9.41
N ALA A 444 40.24 -28.50 8.13
CA ALA A 444 40.93 -29.45 7.26
C ALA A 444 42.38 -29.65 7.69
N ASN A 445 43.06 -28.58 8.13
CA ASN A 445 44.41 -28.64 8.68
C ASN A 445 44.45 -29.43 9.98
N VAL A 446 43.48 -29.21 10.88
CA VAL A 446 43.31 -30.02 12.10
C VAL A 446 43.19 -31.50 11.74
N ARG A 447 42.30 -31.84 10.81
CA ARG A 447 42.09 -33.24 10.38
C ARG A 447 43.35 -33.88 9.78
N LYS A 448 44.08 -33.14 8.94
CA LYS A 448 45.23 -33.67 8.19
C LYS A 448 46.51 -33.74 9.03
N HIS A 449 46.70 -32.80 9.95
CA HIS A 449 48.01 -32.52 10.53
C HIS A 449 48.04 -32.50 12.07
N ALA A 450 46.96 -32.09 12.75
CA ALA A 450 47.05 -31.77 14.18
C ALA A 450 47.14 -32.98 15.10
N GLN A 451 46.56 -34.14 14.76
CA GLN A 451 46.38 -35.25 15.71
C GLN A 451 45.74 -34.80 17.05
N ALA A 452 44.87 -33.78 16.98
CA ALA A 452 44.23 -33.17 18.13
C ALA A 452 43.18 -34.10 18.77
N HIS A 453 43.10 -34.07 20.10
CA HIS A 453 42.05 -34.73 20.88
C HIS A 453 40.86 -33.81 21.09
N THR A 454 41.10 -32.50 21.18
CA THR A 454 40.12 -31.46 21.44
C THR A 454 40.25 -30.35 20.41
N VAL A 455 39.11 -29.91 19.87
CA VAL A 455 39.05 -28.80 18.93
C VAL A 455 37.96 -27.84 19.39
N ARG A 456 38.27 -26.57 19.53
CA ARG A 456 37.34 -25.51 19.93
C ARG A 456 37.10 -24.56 18.77
N VAL A 457 35.83 -24.35 18.43
CA VAL A 457 35.40 -23.33 17.48
C VAL A 457 34.49 -22.36 18.22
N LEU A 458 34.95 -21.13 18.39
CA LEU A 458 34.25 -20.06 19.11
C LEU A 458 33.93 -18.91 18.16
N LEU A 459 32.68 -18.48 18.15
CA LEU A 459 32.23 -17.26 17.50
C LEU A 459 31.74 -16.29 18.56
N THR A 460 32.43 -15.17 18.75
CA THR A 460 32.14 -14.21 19.82
C THR A 460 32.18 -12.77 19.33
N ARG A 461 31.62 -11.85 20.12
CA ARG A 461 31.64 -10.42 19.88
C ARG A 461 32.33 -9.71 21.03
N GLU A 462 33.42 -9.03 20.73
CA GLU A 462 34.19 -8.30 21.72
C GLU A 462 33.50 -7.00 22.15
N VAL A 463 33.94 -6.45 23.29
CA VAL A 463 33.42 -5.20 23.87
C VAL A 463 33.57 -4.01 22.90
N GLY A 464 34.57 -4.05 22.01
CA GLY A 464 34.80 -3.05 20.95
C GLY A 464 33.84 -3.13 19.75
N GLY A 465 32.93 -4.12 19.73
CA GLY A 465 31.95 -4.31 18.66
C GLY A 465 32.42 -5.16 17.49
N GLN A 466 33.70 -5.56 17.49
CA GLN A 466 34.30 -6.50 16.54
C GLN A 466 33.84 -7.93 16.82
N HIS A 467 33.74 -8.73 15.76
CA HIS A 467 33.40 -10.15 15.85
C HIS A 467 34.67 -10.97 15.66
N VAL A 468 34.76 -12.07 16.40
CA VAL A 468 35.92 -12.95 16.40
C VAL A 468 35.47 -14.37 16.12
N LEU A 469 36.02 -14.96 15.06
CA LEU A 469 35.96 -16.39 14.79
C LEU A 469 37.29 -17.02 15.20
N LEU A 470 37.25 -17.89 16.19
CA LEU A 470 38.40 -18.54 16.79
C LEU A 470 38.31 -20.05 16.59
N ILE A 471 39.39 -20.65 16.10
CA ILE A 471 39.53 -22.10 15.92
C ILE A 471 40.83 -22.52 16.59
N GLU A 472 40.73 -23.38 17.59
CA GLU A 472 41.86 -23.87 18.39
C GLU A 472 41.85 -25.39 18.44
N ASP A 473 43.04 -25.98 18.41
CA ASP A 473 43.25 -27.41 18.62
C ASP A 473 44.39 -27.67 19.60
N ASP A 474 44.33 -28.80 20.31
CA ASP A 474 45.36 -29.28 21.25
C ASP A 474 46.36 -30.25 20.57
N GLY A 475 46.55 -30.09 19.27
CA GLY A 475 47.37 -30.99 18.46
C GLY A 475 48.88 -30.79 18.60
N VAL A 476 49.62 -31.40 17.69
CA VAL A 476 51.10 -31.37 17.67
C VAL A 476 51.69 -29.99 17.39
N GLY A 477 50.88 -29.03 16.94
CA GLY A 477 51.32 -27.69 16.53
C GLY A 477 52.39 -27.68 15.45
N PHE A 478 52.89 -26.49 15.10
CA PHE A 478 53.99 -26.32 14.16
C PHE A 478 54.80 -25.08 14.51
N SER A 479 56.08 -25.07 14.14
CA SER A 479 56.86 -23.82 14.13
C SER A 479 56.57 -23.06 12.85
N ALA A 480 56.33 -21.75 12.95
CA ALA A 480 56.30 -20.88 11.77
C ALA A 480 57.58 -21.13 10.94
N PRO A 481 57.45 -21.46 9.64
CA PRO A 481 58.62 -21.81 8.85
C PRO A 481 59.60 -20.62 8.81
N PRO A 482 60.92 -20.82 9.04
CA PRO A 482 61.89 -19.75 8.88
C PRO A 482 61.89 -19.22 7.44
N ASP A 483 62.29 -17.96 7.25
CA ASP A 483 62.45 -17.33 5.93
C ASP A 483 63.32 -18.20 5.01
N GLY A 484 62.69 -19.06 4.19
CA GLY A 484 63.40 -20.03 3.33
C GLY A 484 62.82 -21.45 3.28
N ALA A 485 61.80 -21.81 4.06
CA ALA A 485 61.17 -23.14 4.01
C ALA A 485 60.49 -23.49 2.66
N GLN A 486 60.26 -24.79 2.42
CA GLN A 486 59.76 -25.30 1.13
C GLN A 486 58.42 -24.65 0.72
N PRO A 487 58.19 -24.41 -0.59
CA PRO A 487 57.03 -23.65 -1.07
C PRO A 487 55.66 -24.17 -0.62
N GLY A 488 55.48 -25.49 -0.52
CA GLY A 488 54.18 -26.11 -0.22
C GLY A 488 53.64 -25.89 1.20
N GLU A 489 54.49 -25.72 2.20
CA GLU A 489 54.06 -25.52 3.60
C GLU A 489 53.60 -24.08 3.88
N ARG A 490 54.04 -23.11 3.05
CA ARG A 490 53.62 -21.70 3.17
C ARG A 490 52.30 -21.39 2.47
N ILE A 491 51.83 -22.27 1.59
CA ILE A 491 50.70 -21.96 0.71
C ILE A 491 49.37 -21.98 1.48
N GLY A 492 49.13 -22.94 2.37
CA GLY A 492 47.92 -22.99 3.20
C GLY A 492 47.71 -21.73 4.07
N LEU A 493 48.77 -21.22 4.69
CA LEU A 493 48.72 -20.02 5.54
C LEU A 493 48.49 -18.74 4.71
N SER A 494 49.17 -18.60 3.57
CA SER A 494 48.97 -17.46 2.66
C SER A 494 47.57 -17.40 2.05
N ILE A 495 46.92 -18.55 1.83
CA ILE A 495 45.53 -18.61 1.38
C ILE A 495 44.59 -18.07 2.47
N LEU A 496 44.81 -18.43 3.75
CA LEU A 496 44.02 -17.90 4.85
C LEU A 496 44.15 -16.38 4.96
N GLU A 497 45.39 -15.86 4.87
CA GLU A 497 45.66 -14.41 4.93
C GLU A 497 44.97 -13.64 3.80
N GLU A 498 45.05 -14.14 2.58
CA GLU A 498 44.42 -13.51 1.41
C GLU A 498 42.89 -13.52 1.53
N ARG A 499 42.29 -14.59 2.08
CA ARG A 499 40.84 -14.66 2.33
C ARG A 499 40.39 -13.64 3.38
N ALA A 500 41.14 -13.49 4.47
CA ALA A 500 40.83 -12.50 5.50
C ALA A 500 40.94 -11.08 4.93
N ARG A 501 42.01 -10.79 4.17
CA ARG A 501 42.24 -9.49 3.53
C ARG A 501 41.09 -9.08 2.59
N ARG A 502 40.51 -10.02 1.85
CA ARG A 502 39.38 -9.76 0.92
C ARG A 502 38.12 -9.23 1.58
N ILE A 503 37.94 -9.49 2.87
CA ILE A 503 36.79 -9.01 3.65
C ILE A 503 37.19 -7.95 4.67
N GLY A 504 38.41 -7.42 4.57
CA GLY A 504 38.94 -6.45 5.53
C GLY A 504 39.10 -7.01 6.95
N ALA A 505 39.18 -8.34 7.10
CA ALA A 505 39.39 -9.00 8.39
C ALA A 505 40.88 -9.12 8.72
N GLU A 506 41.20 -9.07 10.01
CA GLU A 506 42.52 -9.36 10.55
C GLU A 506 42.61 -10.84 10.89
N LEU A 507 43.68 -11.50 10.42
CA LEU A 507 43.96 -12.91 10.72
C LEU A 507 45.18 -13.00 11.62
N ARG A 508 45.07 -13.77 12.71
CA ARG A 508 46.17 -14.11 13.60
C ARG A 508 46.27 -15.63 13.70
N ILE A 509 47.48 -16.15 13.54
CA ILE A 509 47.76 -17.57 13.68
C ILE A 509 48.89 -17.73 14.69
N GLU A 510 48.61 -18.46 15.76
CA GLU A 510 49.57 -18.78 16.83
C GLU A 510 49.71 -20.31 16.87
N SER A 511 50.94 -20.81 16.79
CA SER A 511 51.22 -22.25 16.93
C SER A 511 52.63 -22.45 17.43
N GLU A 512 52.79 -23.43 18.32
CA GLU A 512 54.09 -23.91 18.79
C GLU A 512 54.09 -25.45 18.79
N PRO A 513 55.23 -26.10 18.48
CA PRO A 513 55.32 -27.56 18.54
C PRO A 513 54.96 -28.10 19.92
N GLY A 514 53.95 -28.94 19.99
CA GLY A 514 53.43 -29.57 21.21
C GLY A 514 52.33 -28.80 21.92
N GLU A 515 52.03 -27.56 21.53
CA GLU A 515 51.03 -26.67 22.18
C GLU A 515 49.80 -26.43 21.30
N GLY A 516 49.71 -27.10 20.13
CA GLY A 516 48.57 -26.99 19.22
C GLY A 516 48.60 -25.77 18.29
N THR A 517 47.44 -25.44 17.73
CA THR A 517 47.28 -24.31 16.79
C THR A 517 46.07 -23.49 17.17
N ARG A 518 46.20 -22.16 17.08
CA ARG A 518 45.15 -21.17 17.24
C ARG A 518 45.05 -20.30 16.01
N VAL A 519 43.89 -20.30 15.38
CA VAL A 519 43.55 -19.44 14.23
C VAL A 519 42.43 -18.50 14.65
N GLU A 520 42.71 -17.20 14.63
CA GLU A 520 41.80 -16.14 15.05
C GLU A 520 41.54 -15.17 13.91
N VAL A 521 40.26 -14.93 13.60
CA VAL A 521 39.83 -14.00 12.56
C VAL A 521 38.96 -12.92 13.19
N VAL A 522 39.45 -11.70 13.18
CA VAL A 522 38.75 -10.51 13.68
C VAL A 522 38.13 -9.77 12.51
N PHE A 523 36.82 -9.58 12.52
CA PHE A 523 36.09 -8.93 11.45
C PHE A 523 35.03 -7.97 11.97
N GLU A 524 34.72 -6.95 11.17
CA GLU A 524 33.68 -5.99 11.46
C GLU A 524 32.46 -6.24 10.58
N VAL A 525 31.30 -6.38 11.21
CA VAL A 525 30.04 -6.46 10.49
C VAL A 525 29.65 -5.03 10.12
N ASN A 526 29.86 -4.66 8.86
CA ASN A 526 29.52 -3.34 8.35
C ASN A 526 28.02 -3.06 8.58
N ARG A 527 27.70 -2.21 9.57
CA ARG A 527 26.48 -1.40 9.45
C ARG A 527 26.67 -0.57 8.18
N ARG A 528 25.68 -0.59 7.27
CA ARG A 528 25.58 0.27 6.07
C ARG A 528 26.41 1.56 6.25
N PRO A 529 27.23 1.99 5.27
CA PRO A 529 28.04 3.19 5.42
C PRO A 529 27.13 4.34 5.87
N SER A 530 27.33 4.79 7.10
CA SER A 530 26.69 5.99 7.62
C SER A 530 27.03 7.12 6.66
N ARG A 531 26.00 7.80 6.13
CA ARG A 531 26.12 9.00 5.32
C ARG A 531 27.25 9.89 5.89
N PRO A 532 28.14 10.46 5.05
CA PRO A 532 29.05 11.48 5.54
C PRO A 532 28.21 12.60 6.15
N SER A 533 28.54 12.92 7.41
CA SER A 533 28.02 14.08 8.12
C SER A 533 28.31 15.32 7.30
N LEU A 534 27.27 15.91 6.71
CA LEU A 534 27.30 17.27 6.21
C LEU A 534 27.30 18.21 7.42
N GLU A 535 28.49 18.54 7.90
CA GLU A 535 28.75 19.76 8.65
C GLU A 535 29.93 20.51 8.01
N ALA A 536 29.77 21.83 7.94
CA ALA A 536 30.69 22.87 7.49
C ALA A 536 30.80 23.13 5.97
N ALA A 537 29.86 23.92 5.46
CA ALA A 537 30.14 25.10 4.62
C ALA A 537 29.04 26.15 4.84
#